data_AF-A0A7C3DZA0-F1
#
_entry.id   AF-A0A7C3DZA0-F1
#
_cell.length_a   1.000
_cell.length_b   1.000
_cell.length_c   1.000
_cell.angle_alpha   90.00
_cell.angle_beta   90.00
_cell.angle_gamma   90.00
#
_symmetry.space_group_name_H-M   'P 1'
#
loop_
_entity.id
_entity.type
_entity.pdbx_description
1 polymer ?
#
loop_
_entity_poly.entity_id
_entity_poly.type
_entity_poly.pdbx_seq_one_letter_code
_entity_poly.pdbx_strand_id
1 'polypeptide(L)' 'VAGGQVPVTVELLAPSRRPVQVTQDLEGFWRRHYPQIRRELMRRYPRHAWPEDPYNVLHE' A
#
# COMPACT_ATOMS: atom_id res chain seq x y z
N VAL A 1 2.59 -13.64 -12.24
CA VAL A 1 3.24 -13.72 -13.59
C VAL A 1 3.19 -15.15 -14.09
N ALA A 2 3.73 -15.47 -15.27
CA ALA A 2 3.69 -16.82 -15.86
C ALA A 2 2.25 -17.39 -15.90
N GLY A 3 1.30 -16.64 -16.47
CA GLY A 3 -0.11 -17.05 -16.54
C GLY A 3 -0.81 -17.22 -15.17
N GLY A 4 -0.25 -16.64 -14.10
CA GLY A 4 -0.78 -16.78 -12.73
C GLY A 4 -0.13 -17.89 -11.92
N GLN A 5 0.82 -18.63 -12.49
CA GLN A 5 1.49 -19.75 -11.81
C GLN A 5 2.54 -19.31 -10.79
N VAL A 6 3.10 -18.10 -10.96
CA VAL A 6 4.12 -17.56 -10.05
C VAL A 6 3.54 -16.35 -9.31
N PRO A 7 3.43 -16.41 -7.97
CA PRO A 7 2.95 -15.29 -7.18
C PRO A 7 3.92 -14.11 -7.27
N VAL A 8 3.37 -12.89 -7.29
CA VAL A 8 4.16 -11.67 -7.37
C VAL A 8 4.37 -11.13 -5.97
N THR A 9 5.64 -10.96 -5.58
CA THR A 9 5.98 -10.21 -4.38
C THR A 9 6.01 -8.72 -4.71
N VAL A 10 5.30 -7.93 -3.91
CA VAL A 10 5.20 -6.47 -4.03
C VAL A 10 5.89 -5.83 -2.82
N GLU A 11 6.84 -4.95 -3.09
CA GLU A 11 7.40 -4.03 -2.11
C GLU A 11 6.63 -2.71 -2.14
N LEU A 12 5.90 -2.44 -1.07
CA LEU A 12 5.12 -1.21 -0.90
C LEU A 12 6.02 -0.18 -0.24
N LEU A 13 6.21 0.95 -0.91
CA LEU A 13 7.18 1.96 -0.51
C LEU A 13 6.50 3.20 0.09
N ALA A 14 7.13 3.80 1.10
CA ALA A 14 6.81 5.14 1.55
C ALA A 14 7.28 6.20 0.51
N PRO A 15 6.85 7.48 0.64
CA PRO A 15 7.34 8.56 -0.21
C PRO A 15 8.87 8.72 -0.22
N SER A 16 9.57 8.26 0.82
CA SER A 16 11.03 8.22 0.90
C SER A 16 11.68 7.08 0.10
N ARG A 17 10.91 6.29 -0.65
CA ARG A 17 11.34 5.07 -1.36
C ARG A 17 11.84 3.95 -0.44
N ARG A 18 11.56 4.03 0.86
CA ARG A 18 11.84 2.94 1.80
C ARG A 18 10.67 1.96 1.84
N PRO A 19 10.92 0.64 1.83
CA PRO A 19 9.87 -0.35 2.01
C PRO A 19 9.18 -0.19 3.36
N VAL A 20 7.85 -0.25 3.34
CA VAL A 20 6.99 -0.28 4.55
C VAL A 20 6.27 -1.61 4.70
N GLN A 21 6.07 -2.34 3.61
CA GLN A 21 5.54 -3.69 3.61
C GLN A 21 6.05 -4.44 2.38
N VAL A 22 6.31 -5.73 2.55
CA VAL A 22 6.55 -6.67 1.44
C VAL A 22 5.48 -7.75 1.52
N THR A 23 4.76 -8.02 0.42
CA THR A 23 3.63 -8.96 0.44
C THR A 23 3.42 -9.64 -0.92
N GLN A 24 2.87 -10.84 -0.91
CA GLN A 24 2.28 -11.48 -2.10
C GLN A 24 0.74 -11.37 -2.12
N ASP A 25 0.15 -10.92 -1.01
CA ASP A 25 -1.28 -10.67 -0.81
C ASP A 25 -1.52 -9.15 -0.76
N LEU A 26 -1.73 -8.55 -1.94
CA LEU A 26 -1.97 -7.11 -2.06
C LEU A 26 -3.36 -6.70 -1.56
N GLU A 27 -4.37 -7.55 -1.75
CA GLU A 27 -5.73 -7.28 -1.25
C GLU A 27 -5.75 -7.26 0.28
N GLY A 28 -5.16 -8.27 0.92
CA GLY A 28 -5.06 -8.35 2.36
C GLY A 28 -4.23 -7.22 2.97
N PHE A 29 -3.23 -6.70 2.24
CA PHE A 29 -2.53 -5.48 2.64
C PHE A 29 -3.50 -4.30 2.77
N TRP A 30 -4.28 -3.99 1.73
CA TRP A 30 -5.19 -2.84 1.74
C TRP A 30 -6.28 -2.97 2.80
N ARG A 31 -6.82 -4.18 3.00
CA ARG A 31 -7.90 -4.43 3.96
C ARG A 31 -7.44 -4.43 5.42
N ARG A 32 -6.23 -4.93 5.71
CA ARG A 32 -5.80 -5.21 7.09
C ARG A 32 -4.63 -4.36 7.56
N HIS A 33 -3.63 -4.15 6.71
CA HIS A 33 -2.37 -3.51 7.10
C HIS A 33 -2.35 -2.00 6.80
N TYR A 34 -2.92 -1.60 5.66
CA TYR A 34 -2.93 -0.21 5.24
C TYR A 34 -3.52 0.76 6.28
N PRO A 35 -4.63 0.48 6.99
CA PRO A 35 -5.18 1.41 7.97
C PRO A 35 -4.20 1.79 9.09
N GLN A 36 -3.36 0.84 9.54
CA GLN A 36 -2.33 1.09 10.54
C GLN A 36 -1.14 1.85 9.96
N ILE A 37 -0.64 1.42 8.81
CA ILE A 37 0.50 2.06 8.12
C ILE A 37 0.15 3.49 7.70
N ARG A 38 -1.08 3.72 7.21
CA ARG A 38 -1.63 5.04 6.88
C ARG A 38 -1.50 6.01 8.05
N ARG A 39 -1.87 5.59 9.26
CA ARG A 39 -1.80 6.44 10.48
C ARG A 39 -0.37 6.84 10.81
N GLU A 40 0.59 5.94 10.65
CA GLU A 40 2.01 6.26 10.86
C GLU A 40 2.53 7.20 9.75
N LEU A 41 2.29 6.85 8.49
CA LEU A 41 2.80 7.59 7.34
C LEU A 41 2.20 8.99 7.25
N MET A 42 0.91 9.17 7.58
CA MET A 42 0.27 10.48 7.61
C MET A 42 0.95 11.44 8.59
N ARG A 43 1.41 10.94 9.75
CA ARG A 43 2.16 11.76 10.72
C ARG A 43 3.55 12.14 10.19
N ARG A 44 4.22 11.21 9.50
CA ARG A 44 5.57 11.42 8.96
C ARG A 44 5.58 12.25 7.67
N TYR A 45 4.51 12.17 6.88
CA TYR A 45 4.36 12.72 5.53
C TYR A 45 3.01 13.45 5.38
N PRO A 46 2.80 14.57 6.09
CA PRO A 46 1.49 15.24 6.15
C PRO A 46 1.05 15.92 4.84
N ARG A 47 1.98 16.12 3.90
CA ARG A 47 1.69 16.72 2.58
C ARG A 47 1.19 15.72 1.53
N HIS A 48 1.20 14.43 1.82
CA HIS A 48 0.71 13.39 0.91
C HIS A 48 -0.75 13.05 1.21
N ALA A 49 -1.49 12.68 0.18
CA ALA A 49 -2.86 12.16 0.33
C ALA A 49 -2.81 10.72 0.89
N TRP A 50 -3.59 10.48 1.94
CA TRP A 50 -3.68 9.19 2.63
C TRP A 50 -5.17 8.80 2.76
N PRO A 51 -5.78 8.34 1.66
CA PRO A 51 -7.22 8.14 1.59
C PRO A 51 -7.70 7.04 2.54
N GLU A 52 -8.94 7.17 3.00
CA GLU A 52 -9.55 6.13 3.81
C GLU A 52 -9.87 4.88 3.01
N ASP A 53 -10.38 5.10 1.80
CA ASP A 53 -10.62 4.10 0.80
C ASP A 53 -9.55 4.18 -0.31
N PRO A 54 -8.55 3.26 -0.32
CA PRO A 54 -7.50 3.27 -1.31
C PRO A 54 -7.95 2.78 -2.70
N TYR A 55 -9.13 2.20 -2.84
CA TYR A 55 -9.62 1.69 -4.14
C TYR A 55 -10.27 2.77 -5.01
N ASN A 56 -10.80 3.83 -4.39
CA ASN A 56 -11.60 4.85 -5.07
C ASN A 56 -10.82 6.12 -5.47
N VAL A 57 -9.51 6.17 -5.20
CA VAL A 57 -8.66 7.36 -5.41
C VAL A 57 -8.40 7.66 -6.90
N LEU A 58 -8.64 6.71 -7.80
CA LEU A 58 -8.28 6.81 -9.22
C LEU A 58 -9.44 7.27 -10.13
N HIS A 59 -10.57 7.66 -9.55
CA HIS A 59 -11.80 8.01 -10.30
C HIS A 59 -12.12 9.52 -10.35
N GLU A 60 -11.21 10.40 -9.95
CA GLU A 60 -11.37 11.87 -10.00
C GLU A 60 -10.33 12.56 -10.90
#